data_AF-A0A955BGI5-F1
#
_entry.id   AF-A0A955BGI5-F1
#
_cell.length_a   1.000
_cell.length_b   1.000
_cell.length_c   1.000
_cell.angle_alpha   90.00
_cell.angle_beta   90.00
_cell.angle_gamma   90.00
#
_symmetry.space_group_name_H-M   'P 1'
#
loop_
_entity.id
_entity.type
_entity.pdbx_description
1 polymer ?
#
loop_
_entity_poly.entity_id
_entity_poly.type
_entity_poly.pdbx_seq_one_letter_code
_entity_poly.pdbx_strand_id
1 'polypeptide(L)'
;MSHELIQNIHESPLRIVLAITGGGSLAMSDLLRVPGASRTILEAIVPYSSAALVDFLGYEPEQYCSRRTARRMASRAFWRAVELVEQSGDARLAEVPLAGIACTASLASDRPKRGQHRAHIGVQTKSQTEVITVEFMNPDGTREEEEMQLADAILAQVADCCGLEVVTPKGLNVTWTMSGLCT
;
A
#
# COMPACT_ATOMS: atom_id res chain seq x y z
N MET A 1 -9.51 -6.00 9.71
CA MET A 1 -8.44 -6.05 10.76
C MET A 1 -8.94 -5.44 12.06
N SER A 2 -8.30 -5.73 13.20
CA SER A 2 -8.75 -5.21 14.51
C SER A 2 -8.35 -3.73 14.70
N HIS A 3 -9.17 -2.98 15.43
CA HIS A 3 -8.87 -1.61 15.85
C HIS A 3 -7.54 -1.53 16.62
N GLU A 4 -7.25 -2.55 17.43
CA GLU A 4 -6.00 -2.69 18.20
C GLU A 4 -4.76 -2.74 17.30
N LEU A 5 -4.80 -3.46 16.18
CA LEU A 5 -3.67 -3.50 15.25
C LEU A 5 -3.35 -2.11 14.71
N ILE A 6 -4.36 -1.33 14.38
CA ILE A 6 -4.19 0.04 13.85
C ILE A 6 -3.67 0.99 14.93
N GLN A 7 -4.11 0.82 16.18
CA GLN A 7 -3.53 1.56 17.31
C GLN A 7 -2.03 1.26 17.45
N ASN A 8 -1.64 -0.01 17.39
CA ASN A 8 -0.23 -0.41 17.45
C ASN A 8 0.58 0.16 16.26
N ILE A 9 0.00 0.20 15.05
CA ILE A 9 0.60 0.91 13.91
C ILE A 9 0.83 2.39 14.23
N HIS A 10 -0.11 3.06 14.90
CA HIS A 10 0.01 4.47 15.30
C HIS A 10 0.92 4.74 16.50
N GLU A 11 1.31 3.70 17.23
CA GLU A 11 2.30 3.77 18.31
C GLU A 11 3.72 3.50 17.80
N SER A 12 3.85 2.86 16.64
CA SER A 12 5.13 2.69 15.95
C SER A 12 5.76 4.02 15.51
N PRO A 13 7.10 4.13 15.50
CA PRO A 13 7.80 5.31 14.99
C PRO A 13 7.75 5.44 13.45
N LEU A 14 7.23 4.44 12.72
CA LEU A 14 7.14 4.48 11.27
C LEU A 14 6.27 5.65 10.78
N ARG A 15 6.75 6.34 9.74
CA ARG A 15 5.97 7.32 8.96
C ARG A 15 5.87 6.85 7.52
N ILE A 16 4.69 6.98 6.93
CA ILE A 16 4.42 6.47 5.60
C ILE A 16 3.75 7.49 4.69
N VAL A 17 4.01 7.33 3.40
CA VAL A 17 3.11 7.80 2.34
C VAL A 17 2.40 6.59 1.75
N LEU A 18 1.07 6.64 1.68
CA LEU A 18 0.23 5.56 1.15
C LEU A 18 -0.33 5.97 -0.23
N ALA A 19 0.01 5.23 -1.28
CA ALA A 19 -0.48 5.48 -2.64
C ALA A 19 -1.32 4.31 -3.17
N ILE A 20 -2.63 4.50 -3.36
CA ILE A 20 -3.55 3.42 -3.75
C ILE A 20 -4.28 3.73 -5.06
N THR A 21 -4.46 2.73 -5.92
CA THR A 21 -5.26 2.87 -7.14
C THR A 21 -5.98 1.57 -7.49
N GLY A 22 -7.18 1.69 -8.07
CA GLY A 22 -8.04 0.55 -8.40
C GLY A 22 -8.68 -0.19 -7.22
N GLY A 23 -8.20 0.00 -5.98
CA GLY A 23 -8.75 -0.54 -4.73
C GLY A 23 -7.82 -0.26 -3.54
N GLY A 24 -8.28 -0.58 -2.33
CA GLY A 24 -7.53 -0.39 -1.07
C GLY A 24 -7.90 0.89 -0.31
N SER A 25 -8.96 1.57 -0.73
CA SER A 25 -9.49 2.78 -0.08
C SER A 25 -9.98 2.55 1.34
N LEU A 26 -10.48 1.35 1.64
CA LEU A 26 -10.88 0.99 2.99
C LEU A 26 -9.68 0.94 3.96
N ALA A 27 -8.48 0.52 3.52
CA ALA A 27 -7.29 0.57 4.38
C ALA A 27 -6.91 2.01 4.75
N MET A 28 -6.97 2.91 3.77
CA MET A 28 -6.79 4.35 4.02
C MET A 28 -7.85 4.87 5.00
N SER A 29 -9.12 4.51 4.80
CA SER A 29 -10.20 4.91 5.70
C SER A 29 -10.01 4.37 7.12
N ASP A 30 -9.56 3.13 7.27
CA ASP A 30 -9.35 2.49 8.57
C ASP A 30 -8.17 3.12 9.32
N LEU A 31 -7.06 3.38 8.64
CA LEU A 31 -5.92 4.11 9.21
C LEU A 31 -6.32 5.51 9.68
N LEU A 32 -7.09 6.25 8.88
CA LEU A 32 -7.44 7.64 9.20
C LEU A 32 -8.55 7.76 10.26
N ARG A 33 -9.36 6.72 10.44
CA ARG A 33 -10.47 6.69 11.41
C ARG A 33 -10.00 6.46 12.85
N VAL A 34 -8.87 5.77 13.04
CA VAL A 34 -8.34 5.49 14.37
C VAL A 34 -7.50 6.67 14.88
N PRO A 35 -7.72 7.16 16.12
CA PRO A 35 -6.92 8.25 16.67
C PRO A 35 -5.43 7.95 16.68
N GLY A 36 -4.62 8.92 16.23
CA GLY A 36 -3.17 8.76 16.11
C GLY A 36 -2.65 8.70 14.69
N ALA A 37 -3.53 8.67 13.68
CA ALA A 37 -3.17 8.64 12.27
C ALA A 37 -2.11 9.66 11.83
N SER A 38 -2.12 10.89 12.39
CA SER A 38 -1.11 11.92 12.10
C SER A 38 0.31 11.57 12.54
N ARG A 39 0.48 10.58 13.43
CA ARG A 39 1.77 10.00 13.78
C ARG A 39 2.21 8.90 12.81
N THR A 40 1.41 8.51 11.83
CA THR A 40 1.84 7.46 10.87
C THR A 40 1.76 7.96 9.45
N ILE A 41 0.65 8.59 9.07
CA ILE A 41 0.38 8.99 7.69
C ILE A 41 0.92 10.41 7.45
N LEU A 42 1.96 10.52 6.62
CA LEU A 42 2.44 11.81 6.11
C LEU A 42 1.53 12.30 4.97
N GLU A 43 1.17 11.39 4.07
CA GLU A 43 0.28 11.67 2.93
C GLU A 43 -0.42 10.37 2.52
N ALA A 44 -1.68 10.46 2.12
CA ALA A 44 -2.40 9.39 1.47
C ALA A 44 -2.94 9.91 0.13
N ILE A 45 -2.61 9.23 -0.97
CA ILE A 45 -2.90 9.68 -2.33
C ILE A 45 -3.58 8.58 -3.14
N VAL A 46 -4.55 8.98 -3.95
CA VAL A 46 -5.31 8.08 -4.82
C VAL A 46 -5.14 8.50 -6.29
N PRO A 47 -4.03 8.12 -6.97
CA PRO A 47 -3.85 8.38 -8.40
C PRO A 47 -4.76 7.45 -9.23
N TYR A 48 -6.06 7.73 -9.22
CA TYR A 48 -7.10 6.79 -9.65
C TYR A 48 -7.24 6.64 -11.17
N SER A 49 -7.30 7.76 -11.90
CA SER A 49 -7.40 7.71 -13.36
C SER A 49 -6.07 7.28 -13.98
N SER A 50 -6.10 6.75 -15.20
CA SER A 50 -4.88 6.42 -15.94
C SER A 50 -3.96 7.63 -16.05
N ALA A 51 -4.50 8.79 -16.41
CA ALA A 51 -3.75 10.05 -16.48
C ALA A 51 -3.10 10.43 -15.14
N ALA A 52 -3.83 10.29 -14.02
CA ALA A 52 -3.27 10.58 -12.69
C ALA A 52 -2.18 9.59 -12.29
N LEU A 53 -2.31 8.31 -12.65
CA LEU A 53 -1.26 7.33 -12.38
C LEU A 53 -0.02 7.57 -13.24
N VAL A 54 -0.19 7.94 -14.51
CA VAL A 54 0.91 8.32 -15.40
C VAL A 54 1.66 9.53 -14.87
N ASP A 55 0.93 10.56 -14.43
CA ASP A 55 1.51 11.76 -13.80
C ASP A 55 2.26 11.42 -12.52
N PHE A 56 1.65 10.62 -11.63
CA PHE A 56 2.28 10.16 -10.39
C PHE A 56 3.57 9.36 -10.64
N LEU A 57 3.57 8.47 -11.65
CA LEU A 57 4.72 7.65 -12.02
C LEU A 57 5.79 8.41 -12.83
N GLY A 58 5.40 9.48 -13.52
CA GLY A 58 6.22 10.21 -14.49
C GLY A 58 6.41 9.48 -15.83
N TYR A 59 5.70 8.38 -16.08
CA TYR A 59 5.75 7.63 -17.33
C TYR A 59 4.51 6.74 -17.50
N GLU A 60 4.22 6.30 -18.72
CA GLU A 60 3.14 5.36 -18.99
C GLU A 60 3.55 3.90 -18.70
N PRO A 61 2.90 3.22 -17.73
CA PRO A 61 3.20 1.82 -17.46
C PRO A 61 2.60 0.90 -18.52
N GLU A 62 3.35 -0.14 -18.90
CA GLU A 62 2.85 -1.21 -19.79
C GLU A 62 1.57 -1.88 -19.27
N GLN A 63 1.45 -2.01 -17.94
CA GLN A 63 0.26 -2.50 -17.26
C GLN A 63 0.00 -1.71 -15.97
N TYR A 64 -1.19 -1.13 -15.85
CA TYR A 64 -1.60 -0.35 -14.68
C TYR A 64 -1.67 -1.20 -13.40
N CYS A 65 -2.13 -2.46 -13.49
CA CYS A 65 -2.13 -3.43 -12.39
C CYS A 65 -1.07 -4.51 -12.61
N SER A 66 0.16 -4.22 -12.17
CA SER A 66 1.30 -5.14 -12.22
C SER A 66 2.24 -4.94 -11.03
N ARG A 67 3.07 -5.95 -10.76
CA ARG A 67 4.13 -5.87 -9.74
C ARG A 67 5.10 -4.73 -10.00
N ARG A 68 5.48 -4.50 -11.27
CA ARG A 68 6.39 -3.41 -11.65
C ARG A 68 5.79 -2.05 -11.33
N THR A 69 4.50 -1.87 -11.58
CA THR A 69 3.77 -0.63 -11.27
C THR A 69 3.68 -0.41 -9.76
N ALA A 70 3.26 -1.42 -8.98
CA ALA A 70 3.24 -1.33 -7.52
C ALA A 70 4.61 -0.95 -6.93
N ARG A 71 5.68 -1.58 -7.39
CA ARG A 71 7.06 -1.27 -6.96
C ARG A 71 7.43 0.19 -7.19
N ARG A 72 7.09 0.71 -8.38
CA ARG A 72 7.41 2.09 -8.77
C ARG A 72 6.57 3.10 -8.01
N MET A 73 5.29 2.78 -7.77
CA MET A 73 4.44 3.58 -6.90
C MET A 73 4.98 3.63 -5.47
N ALA A 74 5.41 2.50 -4.91
CA ALA A 74 5.99 2.44 -3.57
C ALA A 74 7.29 3.25 -3.47
N SER A 75 8.15 3.14 -4.49
CA SER A 75 9.37 3.95 -4.58
C SER A 75 9.07 5.46 -4.64
N ARG A 76 8.08 5.88 -5.46
CA ARG A 76 7.66 7.29 -5.52
C ARG A 76 7.09 7.77 -4.19
N ALA A 77 6.25 6.96 -3.54
CA ALA A 77 5.70 7.25 -2.22
C ALA A 77 6.80 7.39 -1.16
N PHE A 78 7.83 6.54 -1.18
CA PHE A 78 8.96 6.65 -0.25
C PHE A 78 9.72 7.95 -0.43
N TRP A 79 10.07 8.32 -1.67
CA TRP A 79 10.74 9.60 -1.92
C TRP A 79 9.86 10.78 -1.54
N ARG A 80 8.54 10.68 -1.75
CA ARG A 80 7.59 11.68 -1.27
C ARG A 80 7.59 11.80 0.25
N ALA A 81 7.73 10.68 0.99
CA ALA A 81 7.88 10.71 2.45
C ALA A 81 9.14 11.48 2.86
N VAL A 82 10.27 11.24 2.18
CA VAL A 82 11.54 11.95 2.40
C VAL A 82 11.35 13.45 2.13
N GLU A 83 10.79 13.82 0.98
CA GLU A 83 10.52 15.22 0.60
C GLU A 83 9.66 15.94 1.67
N LEU A 84 8.60 15.30 2.16
CA LEU A 84 7.71 15.88 3.17
C LEU A 84 8.40 16.09 4.53
N VAL A 85 9.23 15.13 4.93
CA VAL A 85 10.03 15.24 6.17
C VAL A 85 11.03 16.39 6.05
N GLU A 86 11.75 16.49 4.93
CA GLU A 86 12.69 17.59 4.67
C GLU A 86 11.97 18.96 4.66
N GLN A 87 10.83 19.05 3.99
CA GLN A 87 10.02 20.28 3.93
C GLN A 87 9.45 20.72 5.27
N SER A 88 9.21 19.78 6.20
CA SER A 88 8.67 20.10 7.52
C SER A 88 9.64 20.93 8.38
N GLY A 89 10.95 20.79 8.15
CA GLY A 89 11.99 21.36 9.00
C GLY A 89 12.00 20.81 10.44
N ASP A 90 11.21 19.79 10.76
CA ASP A 90 11.15 19.20 12.10
C ASP A 90 12.29 18.20 12.30
N ALA A 91 13.31 18.61 13.05
CA ALA A 91 14.46 17.76 13.36
C ALA A 91 14.09 16.43 14.02
N ARG A 92 12.92 16.34 14.68
CA ARG A 92 12.43 15.08 15.27
C ARG A 92 11.99 14.05 14.23
N LEU A 93 11.67 14.49 13.01
CA LEU A 93 11.31 13.62 11.90
C LEU A 93 12.52 13.17 11.08
N ALA A 94 13.70 13.79 11.24
CA ALA A 94 14.87 13.46 10.43
C ALA A 94 15.39 12.02 10.65
N GLU A 95 15.14 11.44 11.82
CA GLU A 95 15.62 10.10 12.19
C GLU A 95 14.50 9.06 12.25
N VAL A 96 13.25 9.42 11.92
CA VAL A 96 12.15 8.45 11.95
C VAL A 96 12.22 7.51 10.75
N PRO A 97 11.92 6.22 10.93
CA PRO A 97 11.86 5.29 9.81
C PRO A 97 10.74 5.71 8.85
N LEU A 98 11.06 5.70 7.55
CA LEU A 98 10.13 6.05 6.47
C LEU A 98 9.83 4.85 5.58
N ALA A 99 8.59 4.75 5.12
CA ALA A 99 8.19 3.81 4.09
C ALA A 99 7.24 4.43 3.06
N GLY A 100 7.41 4.07 1.81
CA GLY A 100 6.40 4.24 0.78
C GLY A 100 5.62 2.94 0.63
N ILE A 101 4.32 2.98 0.85
CA ILE A 101 3.44 1.82 0.67
C ILE A 101 2.50 2.13 -0.48
N ALA A 102 2.37 1.20 -1.41
CA ALA A 102 1.52 1.40 -2.56
C ALA A 102 0.72 0.17 -2.95
N CYS A 103 -0.48 0.38 -3.47
CA CYS A 103 -1.31 -0.66 -4.04
C CYS A 103 -1.81 -0.28 -5.42
N THR A 104 -1.72 -1.20 -6.37
CA THR A 104 -2.52 -1.17 -7.60
C THR A 104 -3.34 -2.43 -7.68
N ALA A 105 -4.65 -2.27 -7.92
CA ALA A 105 -5.60 -3.36 -7.88
C ALA A 105 -6.51 -3.40 -9.10
N SER A 106 -6.93 -4.61 -9.44
CA SER A 106 -7.93 -4.90 -10.43
C SER A 106 -8.98 -5.81 -9.81
N LEU A 107 -9.87 -5.22 -9.00
CA LEU A 107 -10.98 -5.95 -8.34
C LEU A 107 -12.19 -6.12 -9.27
N ALA A 108 -13.22 -6.84 -8.83
CA ALA A 108 -14.50 -6.98 -9.51
C ALA A 108 -15.07 -5.63 -9.97
N SER A 109 -15.67 -5.59 -11.16
CA SER A 109 -16.31 -4.39 -11.72
C SER A 109 -17.62 -4.75 -12.42
N ASP A 110 -18.43 -3.72 -12.70
CA ASP A 110 -19.66 -3.82 -13.50
C ASP A 110 -19.44 -4.34 -14.94
N ARG A 111 -18.19 -4.32 -15.41
CA ARG A 111 -17.76 -4.90 -16.68
C ARG A 111 -17.00 -6.21 -16.44
N PRO A 112 -17.23 -7.26 -17.26
CA PRO A 112 -16.45 -8.48 -17.18
C PRO A 112 -14.98 -8.21 -17.46
N LYS A 113 -14.10 -8.64 -16.56
CA LYS A 113 -12.64 -8.52 -16.72
C LYS A 113 -12.07 -9.72 -17.44
N ARG A 114 -11.07 -9.46 -18.30
CA ARG A 114 -10.24 -10.52 -18.88
C ARG A 114 -9.11 -10.84 -17.90
N GLY A 115 -9.18 -12.02 -17.28
CA GLY A 115 -8.19 -12.50 -16.32
C GLY A 115 -8.65 -12.37 -14.87
N GLN A 116 -7.87 -12.98 -13.96
CA GLN A 116 -8.20 -13.02 -12.53
C GLN A 116 -8.13 -11.64 -11.87
N HIS A 117 -9.03 -11.42 -10.92
CA HIS A 117 -8.94 -10.29 -10.01
C HIS A 117 -7.65 -10.43 -9.20
N ARG A 118 -6.92 -9.33 -9.07
CA ARG A 118 -5.62 -9.33 -8.39
C ARG A 118 -5.28 -7.94 -7.89
N ALA A 119 -4.38 -7.90 -6.92
CA ALA A 119 -3.72 -6.67 -6.52
C ALA A 119 -2.23 -6.90 -6.31
N HIS A 120 -1.47 -5.83 -6.37
CA HIS A 120 -0.06 -5.84 -6.04
C HIS A 120 0.20 -4.74 -5.01
N ILE A 121 0.79 -5.13 -3.89
CA ILE A 121 1.15 -4.19 -2.82
C ILE A 121 2.67 -4.11 -2.80
N GLY A 122 3.18 -2.90 -3.03
CA GLY A 122 4.60 -2.59 -2.98
C GLY A 122 4.96 -1.87 -1.70
N VAL A 123 6.11 -2.20 -1.13
CA VAL A 123 6.72 -1.51 0.00
C VAL A 123 8.11 -1.07 -0.42
N GLN A 124 8.43 0.19 -0.14
CA GLN A 124 9.78 0.73 -0.25
C GLN A 124 10.18 1.32 1.09
N THR A 125 11.31 0.89 1.63
CA THR A 125 12.01 1.57 2.73
C THR A 125 13.36 2.07 2.24
N LYS A 126 14.17 2.64 3.14
CA LYS A 126 15.56 3.03 2.80
C LYS A 126 16.43 1.84 2.37
N SER A 127 16.18 0.65 2.89
CA SER A 127 17.04 -0.52 2.72
C SER A 127 16.47 -1.62 1.81
N GLN A 128 15.15 -1.63 1.59
CA GLN A 128 14.51 -2.72 0.86
C GLN A 128 13.34 -2.26 -0.01
N THR A 129 13.09 -3.04 -1.04
CA THR A 129 11.92 -2.93 -1.90
C THR A 129 11.29 -4.30 -2.04
N GLU A 130 10.01 -4.41 -1.74
CA GLU A 130 9.27 -5.66 -1.78
C GLU A 130 7.93 -5.46 -2.49
N VAL A 131 7.43 -6.53 -3.11
CA VAL A 131 6.11 -6.53 -3.72
C VAL A 131 5.45 -7.87 -3.48
N ILE A 132 4.27 -7.85 -2.85
CA ILE A 132 3.39 -9.00 -2.76
C ILE A 132 2.32 -8.96 -3.84
N THR A 133 1.88 -10.14 -4.28
CA THR A 133 0.72 -10.28 -5.15
C THR A 133 -0.40 -10.92 -4.35
N VAL A 134 -1.57 -10.29 -4.43
CA VAL A 134 -2.81 -10.74 -3.81
C VAL A 134 -3.70 -11.29 -4.91
N GLU A 135 -4.04 -12.57 -4.82
CA GLU A 135 -5.02 -13.23 -5.67
C GLU A 135 -6.27 -13.55 -4.84
N PHE A 136 -7.42 -13.14 -5.35
CA PHE A 136 -8.70 -13.35 -4.68
C PHE A 136 -9.20 -14.76 -4.97
N MET A 137 -9.45 -15.54 -3.91
CA MET A 137 -9.79 -16.97 -4.07
C MET A 137 -11.20 -17.20 -4.63
N ASN A 138 -12.13 -16.27 -4.42
CA ASN A 138 -13.48 -16.36 -4.96
C ASN A 138 -13.53 -15.64 -6.33
N PRO A 139 -13.62 -16.37 -7.46
CA PRO A 139 -13.72 -15.74 -8.78
C PRO A 139 -15.02 -14.95 -8.97
N ASP A 140 -16.06 -15.28 -8.20
CA ASP A 140 -17.36 -14.58 -8.17
C ASP A 140 -17.46 -13.59 -6.99
N GLY A 141 -16.32 -13.23 -6.40
CA GLY A 141 -16.24 -12.27 -5.31
C GLY A 141 -16.81 -10.90 -5.70
N THR A 142 -17.58 -10.32 -4.79
CA THR A 142 -18.11 -8.97 -4.99
C THR A 142 -17.01 -7.92 -4.86
N ARG A 143 -17.23 -6.76 -5.47
CA ARG A 143 -16.32 -5.60 -5.33
C ARG A 143 -16.07 -5.24 -3.87
N GLU A 144 -17.10 -5.33 -3.04
CA GLU A 144 -17.03 -5.00 -1.62
C GLU A 144 -16.18 -6.02 -0.83
N GLU A 145 -16.41 -7.31 -1.06
CA GLU A 145 -15.63 -8.39 -0.43
C GLU A 145 -14.14 -8.28 -0.78
N GLU A 146 -13.81 -8.06 -2.05
CA GLU A 146 -12.42 -7.91 -2.48
C GLU A 146 -11.77 -6.63 -1.94
N GLU A 147 -12.52 -5.54 -1.82
CA GLU A 147 -12.03 -4.29 -1.23
C GLU A 147 -11.71 -4.49 0.26
N MET A 148 -12.56 -5.20 1.01
CA MET A 148 -12.31 -5.53 2.42
C MET A 148 -11.08 -6.42 2.58
N GLN A 149 -10.95 -7.47 1.77
CA GLN A 149 -9.79 -8.36 1.81
C GLN A 149 -8.49 -7.62 1.43
N LEU A 150 -8.54 -6.78 0.40
CA LEU A 150 -7.41 -5.97 0.00
C LEU A 150 -7.01 -4.97 1.09
N ALA A 151 -7.98 -4.36 1.77
CA ALA A 151 -7.70 -3.45 2.87
C ALA A 151 -6.97 -4.15 4.01
N ASP A 152 -7.43 -5.34 4.40
CA ASP A 152 -6.74 -6.17 5.39
C ASP A 152 -5.32 -6.53 4.97
N ALA A 153 -5.09 -6.81 3.68
CA ALA A 153 -3.76 -7.08 3.15
C ALA A 153 -2.84 -5.85 3.17
N ILE A 154 -3.35 -4.66 2.86
CA ILE A 154 -2.57 -3.42 2.96
C ILE A 154 -2.22 -3.11 4.42
N LEU A 155 -3.18 -3.23 5.34
CA LEU A 155 -2.95 -3.01 6.78
C LEU A 155 -1.93 -4.01 7.33
N ALA A 156 -1.98 -5.28 6.89
CA ALA A 156 -0.99 -6.28 7.19
C ALA A 156 0.43 -5.86 6.76
N GLN A 157 0.60 -5.30 5.56
CA GLN A 157 1.90 -4.81 5.09
C GLN A 157 2.39 -3.59 5.89
N VAL A 158 1.49 -2.69 6.29
CA VAL A 158 1.84 -1.56 7.15
C VAL A 158 2.30 -2.06 8.53
N ALA A 159 1.59 -3.02 9.12
CA ALA A 159 1.94 -3.62 10.40
C ALA A 159 3.31 -4.34 10.35
N ASP A 160 3.58 -5.09 9.29
CA ASP A 160 4.86 -5.77 9.08
C ASP A 160 6.02 -4.76 8.99
N CYS A 161 5.83 -3.64 8.28
CA CYS A 161 6.80 -2.54 8.26
C CYS A 161 7.06 -1.90 9.63
N CYS A 162 6.08 -2.00 10.55
CA CYS A 162 6.22 -1.57 11.93
C CYS A 162 6.88 -2.63 12.83
N GLY A 163 7.23 -3.81 12.30
CA GLY A 163 7.77 -4.94 13.07
C GLY A 163 6.74 -5.64 13.95
N LEU A 164 5.45 -5.49 13.65
CA LEU A 164 4.37 -6.14 14.37
C LEU A 164 4.13 -7.56 13.81
N GLU A 165 3.68 -8.48 14.64
CA GLU A 165 3.30 -9.82 14.19
C GLU A 165 2.01 -9.75 13.36
N VAL A 166 2.04 -10.34 12.16
CA VAL A 166 0.92 -10.26 11.21
C VAL A 166 0.46 -11.65 10.81
N VAL A 167 -0.85 -11.89 10.94
CA VAL A 167 -1.51 -13.07 10.38
C VAL A 167 -1.98 -12.75 8.97
N THR A 168 -1.71 -13.64 8.02
CA THR A 168 -2.21 -13.49 6.64
C THR A 168 -3.74 -13.36 6.65
N PRO A 169 -4.33 -12.35 5.99
CA PRO A 169 -5.78 -12.19 5.94
C PRO A 169 -6.47 -13.42 5.35
N LYS A 170 -7.63 -13.80 5.90
CA LYS A 170 -8.44 -14.89 5.37
C LYS A 170 -8.95 -14.55 3.96
N GLY A 171 -9.12 -15.55 3.10
CA GLY A 171 -9.74 -15.36 1.78
C GLY A 171 -8.75 -15.00 0.66
N LEU A 172 -7.47 -14.85 0.97
CA LEU A 172 -6.43 -14.47 0.01
C LEU A 172 -5.39 -15.57 -0.20
N ASN A 173 -4.95 -15.72 -1.45
CA ASN A 173 -3.65 -16.31 -1.75
C ASN A 173 -2.63 -15.18 -1.88
N VAL A 174 -1.69 -15.10 -0.95
CA VAL A 174 -0.62 -14.10 -0.95
C VAL A 174 0.67 -14.76 -1.41
N THR A 175 1.16 -14.35 -2.58
CA THR A 175 2.46 -14.79 -3.07
C THR A 175 3.51 -13.73 -2.76
N TRP A 176 4.43 -14.08 -1.87
CA TRP A 176 5.61 -13.29 -1.55
C TRP A 176 6.65 -13.48 -2.63
N THR A 177 7.23 -12.40 -3.11
CA THR A 177 8.43 -12.50 -3.93
C THR A 177 9.41 -11.43 -3.50
N MET A 178 10.42 -11.89 -2.75
CA MET A 178 11.58 -11.09 -2.41
C MET A 178 12.24 -10.65 -3.72
N SER A 179 12.21 -9.35 -4.04
CA SER A 179 13.19 -8.83 -4.99
C SER A 179 14.53 -8.82 -4.28
N GLY A 180 15.44 -9.70 -4.70
CA GLY A 180 16.81 -9.71 -4.21
C GLY A 180 17.38 -8.29 -4.21
N LEU A 181 18.14 -7.98 -3.16
CA LEU A 181 18.92 -6.75 -3.00
C LEU A 181 19.52 -6.35 -4.36
N CYS A 182 19.06 -5.25 -4.95
CA CYS A 182 19.90 -4.51 -5.87
C CYS A 182 21.03 -3.94 -5.01
N THR A 183 22.11 -4.71 -4.91
CA THR A 183 23.44 -4.20 -4.58
C THR A 183 23.95 -3.34 -5.73
#